data_AF-A0A972IAE1-F1
#
_entry.id   AF-A0A972IAE1-F1
#
_cell.length_a   1.000
_cell.length_b   1.000
_cell.length_c   1.000
_cell.angle_alpha   90.00
_cell.angle_beta   90.00
_cell.angle_gamma   90.00
#
_symmetry.space_group_name_H-M   'P 1'
#
loop_
_entity.id
_entity.type
_entity.pdbx_description
1 polymer ?
#
loop_
_entity_poly.entity_id
_entity_poly.type
_entity_poly.pdbx_seq_one_letter_code
_entity_poly.pdbx_strand_id
1 'polypeptide(L)'
;MNRIVIFVAAALGGSIFAYTANFYASADRVAFALTLLLGAAFASGLVELFRHGGRIARLDEELTEVVKKGDGALEASSPALRELLRSRLEGVPRPVELPVFTPFLVGLLVMLGLLGTFLGLFETLRGAHAALAESQDVEALRAGLSSPMRGLMRSFGTSAAGVSGSALLGLVAVFSRRRAAAFSAALADAVSGPLAGLSASRRQLASMEALSAQGHALPEAAKALAE
;
A
#
# COMPACT_ATOMS: atom_id res chain seq x y z
N MET A 1 -10.97 -11.97 -0.05
CA MET A 1 -11.51 -10.63 0.31
C MET A 1 -10.68 -9.46 -0.22
N ASN A 2 -9.36 -9.37 0.02
CA ASN A 2 -8.55 -8.22 -0.45
C ASN A 2 -8.50 -8.02 -1.97
N ARG A 3 -8.47 -9.09 -2.79
CA ARG A 3 -8.47 -8.95 -4.26
C ARG A 3 -9.73 -8.27 -4.77
N ILE A 4 -10.86 -8.49 -4.10
CA ILE A 4 -12.14 -7.85 -4.42
C ILE A 4 -12.06 -6.36 -4.11
N VAL A 5 -11.51 -5.96 -2.96
CA VAL A 5 -11.35 -4.55 -2.60
C VAL A 5 -10.49 -3.80 -3.63
N ILE A 6 -9.34 -4.37 -4.01
CA ILE A 6 -8.48 -3.72 -5.01
C ILE A 6 -9.20 -3.65 -6.37
N PHE A 7 -9.90 -4.72 -6.77
CA PHE A 7 -10.64 -4.74 -8.04
C PHE A 7 -11.78 -3.71 -8.07
N VAL A 8 -12.55 -3.62 -6.99
CA VAL A 8 -13.63 -2.63 -6.84
C VAL A 8 -13.06 -1.21 -6.87
N ALA A 9 -11.97 -0.94 -6.13
CA ALA A 9 -11.32 0.36 -6.16
C ALA A 9 -10.77 0.70 -7.56
N ALA A 10 -10.18 -0.27 -8.26
CA ALA A 10 -9.70 -0.10 -9.62
C ALA A 10 -10.83 0.17 -10.61
N ALA A 11 -11.94 -0.55 -10.52
CA ALA A 11 -13.12 -0.36 -11.37
C ALA A 11 -13.76 1.00 -11.13
N LEU A 12 -13.99 1.39 -9.87
CA LEU A 12 -14.56 2.69 -9.51
C LEU A 12 -13.64 3.84 -9.92
N GLY A 13 -12.37 3.78 -9.52
CA GLY A 13 -11.41 4.84 -9.85
C GLY A 13 -11.17 4.96 -11.35
N GLY A 14 -11.01 3.82 -12.04
CA GLY A 14 -10.88 3.78 -13.50
C GLY A 14 -12.10 4.38 -14.20
N SER A 15 -13.32 4.08 -13.72
CA SER A 15 -14.55 4.66 -14.27
C SER A 15 -14.61 6.18 -14.07
N ILE A 16 -14.23 6.68 -12.89
CA ILE A 16 -14.17 8.12 -12.60
C ILE A 16 -13.21 8.82 -13.56
N PHE A 17 -11.99 8.29 -13.72
CA PHE A 17 -10.99 8.91 -14.60
C PHE A 17 -11.36 8.79 -16.07
N ALA A 18 -11.91 7.66 -16.52
CA ALA A 18 -12.36 7.48 -17.89
C ALA A 18 -13.51 8.43 -18.23
N TYR A 19 -14.49 8.56 -17.34
CA TYR A 19 -15.61 9.49 -17.51
C TYR A 19 -15.11 10.94 -17.57
N THR A 20 -14.28 11.34 -16.61
CA THR A 20 -13.73 12.70 -16.53
C THR A 20 -12.85 13.02 -17.74
N ALA A 21 -12.05 12.06 -18.22
CA ALA A 21 -11.21 12.24 -19.39
C ALA A 21 -12.05 12.39 -20.66
N ASN A 22 -13.07 11.55 -20.84
CA ASN A 22 -13.98 11.65 -21.98
C ASN A 22 -14.72 13.00 -22.00
N PHE A 23 -15.14 13.49 -20.83
CA PHE A 23 -15.78 14.79 -20.69
C PHE A 23 -14.87 15.95 -21.13
N TYR A 24 -13.61 15.95 -20.70
CA TYR A 24 -12.68 17.04 -21.01
C TYR A 24 -11.98 16.94 -22.37
N ALA A 25 -12.03 15.78 -23.04
CA ALA A 25 -11.33 15.55 -24.31
C ALA A 25 -11.64 16.61 -25.39
N SER A 26 -12.89 17.09 -25.46
CA SER A 26 -13.32 18.12 -26.41
C SER A 26 -13.51 19.50 -25.77
N ALA A 27 -13.72 19.56 -24.45
CA ALA A 27 -14.01 20.81 -23.75
C ALA A 27 -12.75 21.60 -23.37
N ASP A 28 -11.71 20.90 -22.89
CA ASP A 28 -10.62 21.54 -22.18
C ASP A 28 -9.34 20.69 -22.15
N ARG A 29 -8.32 21.13 -22.90
CA ARG A 29 -7.04 20.41 -23.04
C ARG A 29 -6.26 20.35 -21.72
N VAL A 30 -6.33 21.38 -20.88
CA VAL A 30 -5.59 21.43 -19.60
C VAL A 30 -6.24 20.49 -18.60
N ALA A 31 -7.57 20.55 -18.48
CA ALA A 31 -8.33 19.65 -17.61
C ALA A 31 -8.16 18.19 -18.03
N PHE A 32 -8.14 17.92 -19.35
CA PHE A 32 -7.87 16.60 -19.89
C PHE A 32 -6.47 16.09 -19.51
N ALA A 33 -5.42 16.90 -19.70
CA ALA A 33 -4.06 16.55 -19.32
C ALA A 33 -3.92 16.26 -17.81
N LEU A 34 -4.52 17.09 -16.96
CA LEU A 34 -4.54 16.86 -15.50
C LEU A 34 -5.24 15.55 -15.15
N THR A 35 -6.36 15.25 -15.82
CA THR A 35 -7.11 14.01 -15.59
C THR A 35 -6.29 12.77 -15.99
N LEU A 36 -5.53 12.84 -17.09
CA LEU A 36 -4.61 11.77 -17.47
C LEU A 36 -3.50 11.57 -16.44
N LEU A 37 -2.92 12.66 -15.92
CA LEU A 37 -1.90 12.58 -14.87
C LEU A 37 -2.46 11.99 -13.57
N LEU A 38 -3.68 12.38 -13.16
CA LEU A 38 -4.38 11.77 -12.03
C LEU A 38 -4.59 10.27 -12.25
N GLY A 39 -5.09 9.88 -13.42
CA GLY A 39 -5.29 8.47 -13.77
C GLY A 39 -4.00 7.66 -13.76
N ALA A 40 -2.91 8.21 -14.29
CA ALA A 40 -1.59 7.56 -14.29
C ALA A 40 -1.03 7.39 -12.87
N ALA A 41 -1.14 8.42 -12.01
CA ALA A 41 -0.73 8.33 -10.60
C ALA A 41 -1.55 7.28 -9.84
N PHE A 42 -2.87 7.25 -10.06
CA PHE A 42 -3.77 6.26 -9.47
C PHE A 42 -3.42 4.84 -9.91
N ALA A 43 -3.24 4.62 -11.22
CA ALA A 43 -2.87 3.32 -11.77
C ALA A 43 -1.52 2.83 -11.23
N SER A 44 -0.54 3.73 -11.13
CA SER A 44 0.79 3.42 -10.56
C SER A 44 0.69 2.94 -9.11
N GLY A 45 -0.14 3.60 -8.30
CA GLY A 45 -0.38 3.19 -6.91
C GLY A 45 -1.08 1.84 -6.82
N LEU A 46 -2.07 1.59 -7.67
CA LEU A 46 -2.73 0.27 -7.73
C LEU A 46 -1.75 -0.84 -8.09
N VAL A 47 -0.88 -0.62 -9.09
CA VAL A 47 0.12 -1.62 -9.50
C VAL A 47 1.07 -1.96 -8.34
N GLU A 48 1.55 -0.97 -7.59
CA GLU A 48 2.39 -1.20 -6.40
C GLU A 48 1.65 -2.04 -5.35
N LEU A 49 0.40 -1.67 -5.03
CA LEU A 49 -0.41 -2.37 -4.02
C LEU A 49 -0.76 -3.80 -4.44
N PHE A 50 -1.07 -4.04 -5.72
CA PHE A 50 -1.27 -5.38 -6.26
C PHE A 50 0.00 -6.24 -6.14
N ARG A 51 1.16 -5.69 -6.53
CA ARG A 51 2.45 -6.40 -6.42
C ARG A 51 2.78 -6.72 -4.97
N HIS A 52 2.65 -5.75 -4.07
CA HIS A 52 2.89 -5.95 -2.65
C HIS A 52 1.95 -7.02 -2.05
N GLY A 53 0.64 -6.95 -2.36
CA GLY A 53 -0.31 -7.97 -1.92
C GLY A 53 0.04 -9.38 -2.41
N GLY A 54 0.54 -9.51 -3.64
CA GLY A 54 1.05 -10.77 -4.19
C GLY A 54 2.31 -11.27 -3.49
N ARG A 55 3.27 -10.39 -3.17
CA ARG A 55 4.47 -10.74 -2.40
C ARG A 55 4.11 -11.29 -1.02
N ILE A 56 3.25 -10.61 -0.27
CA ILE A 56 2.83 -11.06 1.06
C ILE A 56 2.10 -12.40 0.98
N ALA A 57 1.26 -12.63 -0.04
CA ALA A 57 0.57 -13.91 -0.21
C ALA A 57 1.55 -15.08 -0.43
N ARG A 58 2.61 -14.87 -1.22
CA ARG A 58 3.65 -15.88 -1.45
C ARG A 58 4.45 -16.16 -0.18
N LEU A 59 4.84 -15.13 0.56
CA LEU A 59 5.57 -15.28 1.82
C LEU A 59 4.75 -16.03 2.88
N ASP A 60 3.44 -15.80 2.93
CA ASP A 60 2.51 -16.49 3.82
C ASP A 60 2.39 -18.00 3.50
N GLU A 61 2.33 -18.34 2.21
CA GLU A 61 2.35 -19.73 1.75
C GLU A 61 3.68 -20.42 2.05
N GLU A 62 4.80 -19.76 1.77
CA GLU A 62 6.14 -20.26 2.11
C GLU A 62 6.30 -20.46 3.62
N LEU A 63 5.83 -19.51 4.44
CA LEU A 63 5.86 -19.62 5.90
C LEU A 63 5.09 -20.85 6.38
N THR A 64 3.92 -21.10 5.79
CA THR A 64 3.10 -22.27 6.11
C THR A 64 3.85 -23.58 5.81
N GLU A 65 4.59 -23.63 4.70
CA GLU A 65 5.40 -24.81 4.35
C GLU A 65 6.62 -24.98 5.26
N VAL A 66 7.28 -23.89 5.65
CA VAL A 66 8.38 -23.92 6.63
C VAL A 66 7.89 -24.41 7.98
N VAL A 67 6.73 -23.95 8.45
CA VAL A 67 6.11 -24.40 9.70
C VAL A 67 5.82 -25.92 9.70
N LYS A 68 5.42 -26.49 8.55
CA LYS A 68 5.14 -27.93 8.44
C LYS A 68 6.39 -28.81 8.37
N LYS A 69 7.42 -28.36 7.65
CA LYS A 69 8.60 -29.18 7.29
C LYS A 69 9.85 -28.88 8.13
N GLY A 70 9.85 -27.78 8.88
CA GLY A 70 10.95 -27.39 9.75
C GLY A 70 12.19 -26.91 8.98
N ASP A 71 13.38 -27.20 9.51
CA ASP A 71 14.65 -26.60 9.09
C ASP A 71 15.00 -26.82 7.61
N GLY A 72 14.72 -28.01 7.07
CA GLY A 72 14.98 -28.33 5.67
C GLY A 72 14.17 -27.46 4.69
N ALA A 73 12.98 -27.01 5.08
CA ALA A 73 12.18 -26.09 4.27
C ALA A 73 12.60 -24.63 4.44
N LEU A 74 13.22 -24.26 5.56
CA LEU A 74 13.77 -22.92 5.76
C LEU A 74 14.89 -22.62 4.74
N GLU A 75 15.78 -23.58 4.51
CA GLU A 75 16.85 -23.42 3.52
C GLU A 75 16.37 -23.49 2.06
N ALA A 76 15.20 -24.10 1.81
CA ALA A 76 14.55 -24.09 0.50
C ALA A 76 13.67 -22.85 0.26
N SER A 77 13.33 -22.10 1.31
CA SER A 77 12.46 -20.90 1.23
C SER A 77 13.13 -19.72 0.53
N SER A 78 12.32 -18.73 0.11
CA SER A 78 12.85 -17.55 -0.55
C SER A 78 13.84 -16.78 0.35
N PRO A 79 14.83 -16.07 -0.24
CA PRO A 79 15.76 -15.25 0.53
C PRO A 79 15.06 -14.21 1.43
N ALA A 80 13.93 -13.68 0.97
CA ALA A 80 13.14 -12.70 1.71
C ALA A 80 12.50 -13.31 2.98
N LEU A 81 11.89 -14.49 2.88
CA LEU A 81 11.32 -15.15 4.05
C LEU A 81 12.41 -15.60 5.03
N ARG A 82 13.52 -16.15 4.51
CA ARG A 82 14.63 -16.63 5.32
C ARG A 82 15.25 -15.51 6.16
N GLU A 83 15.47 -14.35 5.57
CA GLU A 83 15.98 -13.17 6.26
C GLU A 83 15.00 -12.68 7.35
N LEU A 84 13.69 -12.66 7.06
CA LEU A 84 12.69 -12.30 8.06
C LEU A 84 12.65 -13.28 9.23
N LEU A 85 12.69 -14.59 8.95
CA LEU A 85 12.70 -15.63 9.99
C LEU A 85 14.00 -15.62 10.80
N ARG A 86 15.16 -15.52 10.16
CA ARG A 86 16.46 -15.44 10.85
C ARG A 86 16.53 -14.22 11.76
N SER A 87 16.17 -13.04 11.26
CA SER A 87 16.15 -11.81 12.08
C SER A 87 15.23 -11.93 13.30
N ARG A 88 14.09 -12.63 13.16
CA ARG A 88 13.16 -12.91 14.27
C ARG A 88 13.75 -13.93 15.25
N LEU A 89 14.36 -15.01 14.76
CA LEU A 89 14.98 -16.06 15.58
C LEU A 89 16.21 -15.57 16.34
N GLU A 90 16.93 -14.59 15.79
CA GLU A 90 18.07 -13.91 16.41
C GLU A 90 17.65 -12.80 17.38
N GLY A 91 16.35 -12.50 17.48
CA GLY A 91 15.82 -11.48 18.39
C GLY A 91 15.98 -10.04 17.91
N VAL A 92 16.38 -9.81 16.66
CA VAL A 92 16.50 -8.48 16.04
C VAL A 92 15.44 -8.34 14.95
N PRO A 93 14.16 -8.11 15.31
CA PRO A 93 13.06 -8.18 14.37
C PRO A 93 13.15 -7.12 13.26
N ARG A 94 13.38 -7.55 12.02
CA ARG A 94 13.23 -6.70 10.82
C ARG A 94 11.75 -6.43 10.46
N PRO A 95 11.33 -5.20 10.16
CA PRO A 95 9.95 -4.93 9.76
C PRO A 95 9.62 -5.57 8.41
N VAL A 96 8.37 -6.00 8.24
CA VAL A 96 7.84 -6.42 6.93
C VAL A 96 7.77 -5.19 6.03
N GLU A 97 8.34 -5.28 4.83
CA GLU A 97 8.37 -4.17 3.88
C GLU A 97 6.97 -3.67 3.52
N LEU A 98 6.74 -2.37 3.66
CA LEU A 98 5.47 -1.72 3.30
C LEU A 98 5.57 -1.02 1.93
N PRO A 99 4.44 -0.77 1.25
CA PRO A 99 4.41 0.08 0.06
C PRO A 99 4.93 1.49 0.38
N VAL A 100 5.92 1.96 -0.39
CA VAL A 100 6.61 3.22 -0.13
C VAL A 100 6.06 4.35 -1.02
N PHE A 101 5.68 4.06 -2.27
CA PHE A 101 5.25 5.09 -3.21
C PHE A 101 3.79 5.49 -3.02
N THR A 102 2.93 4.54 -2.65
CA THR A 102 1.48 4.75 -2.53
C THR A 102 1.11 5.96 -1.65
N PRO A 103 1.69 6.18 -0.45
CA PRO A 103 1.37 7.35 0.36
C PRO A 103 1.70 8.67 -0.34
N PHE A 104 2.81 8.73 -1.09
CA PHE A 104 3.16 9.90 -1.90
C PHE A 104 2.19 10.10 -3.05
N LEU A 105 1.76 9.02 -3.73
CA LEU A 105 0.78 9.09 -4.82
C LEU A 105 -0.59 9.56 -4.34
N VAL A 106 -1.02 9.17 -3.14
CA VAL A 106 -2.24 9.69 -2.50
C VAL A 106 -2.13 11.21 -2.31
N GLY A 107 -1.01 11.71 -1.78
CA GLY A 107 -0.77 13.15 -1.65
C GLY A 107 -0.68 13.87 -3.00
N LEU A 108 -0.04 13.25 -3.98
CA LEU A 108 0.09 13.79 -5.34
C LEU A 108 -1.27 13.93 -6.03
N LEU A 109 -2.18 12.96 -5.88
CA LEU A 109 -3.54 13.02 -6.41
C LEU A 109 -4.32 14.23 -5.86
N VAL A 110 -4.17 14.51 -4.56
CA VAL A 110 -4.78 15.69 -3.94
C VAL A 110 -4.15 16.97 -4.48
N MET A 111 -2.81 17.04 -4.54
CA MET A 111 -2.10 18.20 -5.06
C MET A 111 -2.45 18.51 -6.52
N LEU A 112 -2.56 17.49 -7.38
CA LEU A 112 -3.00 17.66 -8.77
C LEU A 112 -4.46 18.11 -8.86
N GLY A 113 -5.33 17.59 -7.98
CA GLY A 113 -6.71 18.06 -7.89
C GLY A 113 -6.79 19.55 -7.54
N LEU A 114 -6.03 19.99 -6.54
CA LEU A 114 -5.92 21.40 -6.14
C LEU A 114 -5.27 22.27 -7.21
N LEU A 115 -4.30 21.75 -7.96
CA LEU A 115 -3.71 22.45 -9.10
C LEU A 115 -4.76 22.73 -10.18
N GLY A 116 -5.64 21.76 -10.45
CA GLY A 116 -6.78 21.97 -11.34
C GLY A 116 -7.76 23.03 -10.81
N THR A 117 -7.99 23.07 -9.51
CA THR A 117 -8.76 24.16 -8.87
C THR A 117 -8.12 25.52 -9.10
N PHE A 118 -6.82 25.62 -8.82
CA PHE A 118 -6.06 26.86 -8.99
C PHE A 118 -6.12 27.36 -10.44
N LEU A 119 -5.88 26.48 -11.41
CA LEU A 119 -5.94 26.81 -12.84
C LEU A 119 -7.35 27.22 -13.28
N GLY A 120 -8.39 26.53 -12.80
CA GLY A 120 -9.78 26.88 -13.11
C GLY A 120 -10.20 28.23 -12.54
N LEU A 121 -9.81 28.54 -11.30
CA LEU A 121 -10.05 29.85 -10.69
C LEU A 121 -9.29 30.97 -11.41
N PHE A 122 -8.05 30.72 -11.82
CA PHE A 122 -7.26 31.69 -12.58
C PHE A 122 -7.93 32.06 -13.92
N GLU A 123 -8.43 31.07 -14.66
CA GLU A 123 -9.19 31.33 -15.89
C GLU A 123 -10.53 32.02 -15.63
N THR A 124 -11.18 31.69 -14.52
CA THR A 124 -12.42 32.34 -14.12
C THR A 124 -12.21 33.83 -13.90
N LEU A 125 -11.15 34.20 -13.17
CA LEU A 125 -10.79 35.61 -12.93
C LEU A 125 -10.42 36.33 -14.22
N ARG A 126 -9.62 35.70 -15.09
CA ARG A 126 -9.25 36.29 -16.38
C ARG A 126 -10.48 36.53 -17.26
N GLY A 127 -11.42 35.57 -17.29
CA GLY A 127 -12.68 35.70 -18.01
C GLY A 127 -13.59 36.80 -17.45
N ALA A 128 -13.68 36.91 -16.12
CA ALA A 128 -14.45 37.96 -15.46
C ALA A 128 -13.86 39.36 -15.72
N HIS A 129 -12.54 39.50 -15.67
CA HIS A 129 -11.87 40.76 -16.02
C HIS A 129 -12.16 41.18 -17.47
N ALA A 130 -12.07 40.25 -18.42
CA ALA A 130 -12.39 40.53 -19.83
C ALA A 130 -13.86 40.96 -20.00
N ALA A 131 -14.80 40.26 -19.37
CA ALA A 131 -16.22 40.59 -19.42
C ALA A 131 -16.54 41.98 -18.84
N LEU A 132 -15.80 42.42 -17.81
CA LEU A 132 -15.94 43.76 -17.23
C LEU A 132 -15.33 44.85 -18.11
N ALA A 133 -14.21 44.57 -18.78
CA ALA A 133 -13.50 45.52 -19.64
C ALA A 133 -14.23 45.81 -20.99
N GLU A 134 -15.00 44.85 -21.52
CA GLU A 134 -15.73 44.95 -22.79
C GLU A 134 -17.19 45.44 -22.65
N SER A 135 -17.57 45.92 -21.45
CA SER A 135 -18.97 46.21 -21.08
C SER A 135 -19.54 47.48 -21.72
N GLN A 136 -19.89 47.42 -23.01
CA GLN A 136 -20.80 48.38 -23.65
C GLN A 136 -22.11 47.74 -24.18
N ASP A 137 -22.21 46.41 -24.15
CA ASP A 137 -23.39 45.67 -24.65
C ASP A 137 -23.74 44.47 -23.74
N VAL A 138 -25.04 44.26 -23.50
CA VAL A 138 -25.57 43.18 -22.64
C VAL A 138 -25.30 41.80 -23.24
N GLU A 139 -25.25 41.71 -24.58
CA GLU A 139 -24.95 40.47 -25.27
C GLU A 139 -23.45 40.09 -25.15
N ALA A 140 -22.56 41.09 -25.12
CA ALA A 140 -21.14 40.91 -24.84
C ALA A 140 -20.90 40.44 -23.40
N LEU A 141 -21.68 40.94 -22.45
CA LEU A 141 -21.66 40.47 -21.05
C LEU A 141 -22.07 38.99 -20.95
N ARG A 142 -23.12 38.59 -21.68
CA ARG A 142 -23.61 37.21 -21.69
C ARG A 142 -22.61 36.24 -22.32
N ALA A 143 -21.96 36.65 -23.42
CA ALA A 143 -20.88 35.89 -24.04
C ALA A 143 -19.63 35.81 -23.13
N GLY A 144 -19.31 36.89 -22.42
CA GLY A 144 -18.19 36.99 -21.48
C GLY A 144 -18.31 36.08 -20.27
N LEU A 145 -19.53 35.73 -19.83
CA LEU A 145 -19.78 34.81 -18.71
C LEU A 145 -19.49 33.33 -19.03
N SER A 146 -19.38 32.96 -20.31
CA SER A 146 -19.09 31.58 -20.70
C SER A 146 -17.68 31.11 -20.29
N SER A 147 -16.70 32.01 -20.26
CA SER A 147 -15.32 31.71 -19.84
C SER A 147 -15.21 31.44 -18.34
N PRO A 148 -15.79 32.28 -17.44
CA PRO A 148 -15.94 31.98 -16.02
C PRO A 148 -16.59 30.63 -15.72
N MET A 149 -17.65 30.27 -16.44
CA MET A 149 -18.33 28.99 -16.21
C MET A 149 -17.46 27.78 -16.55
N ARG A 150 -16.65 27.85 -17.62
CA ARG A 150 -15.70 26.77 -17.97
C ARG A 150 -14.59 26.63 -16.93
N GLY A 151 -14.04 27.76 -16.45
CA GLY A 151 -13.02 27.76 -15.40
C GLY A 151 -13.50 27.11 -14.10
N LEU A 152 -14.74 27.41 -13.68
CA LEU A 152 -15.37 26.76 -12.52
C LEU A 152 -15.62 25.26 -12.74
N MET A 153 -16.10 24.88 -13.92
CA MET A 153 -16.34 23.47 -14.25
C MET A 153 -15.04 22.66 -14.18
N ARG A 154 -13.94 23.18 -14.74
CA ARG A 154 -12.60 22.61 -14.60
C ARG A 154 -12.23 22.46 -13.12
N SER A 155 -12.29 23.54 -12.35
CA SER A 155 -11.81 23.54 -10.97
C SER A 155 -12.50 22.47 -10.12
N PHE A 156 -13.83 22.37 -10.22
CA PHE A 156 -14.59 21.39 -9.45
C PHE A 156 -14.38 19.96 -9.96
N GLY A 157 -14.40 19.73 -11.28
CA GLY A 157 -14.32 18.38 -11.83
C GLY A 157 -12.95 17.72 -11.60
N THR A 158 -11.85 18.44 -11.82
CA THR A 158 -10.50 17.88 -11.58
C THR A 158 -10.23 17.67 -10.09
N SER A 159 -10.74 18.55 -9.22
CA SER A 159 -10.61 18.41 -7.77
C SER A 159 -11.39 17.20 -7.25
N ALA A 160 -12.64 17.04 -7.69
CA ALA A 160 -13.47 15.90 -7.31
C ALA A 160 -12.81 14.58 -7.74
N ALA A 161 -12.33 14.49 -8.99
CA ALA A 161 -11.62 13.32 -9.47
C ALA A 161 -10.35 13.01 -8.65
N GLY A 162 -9.55 14.04 -8.33
CA GLY A 162 -8.33 13.89 -7.52
C GLY A 162 -8.60 13.41 -6.09
N VAL A 163 -9.59 14.00 -5.41
CA VAL A 163 -9.98 13.60 -4.04
C VAL A 163 -10.62 12.22 -4.01
N SER A 164 -11.49 11.89 -4.96
CA SER A 164 -12.07 10.55 -5.05
C SER A 164 -11.00 9.49 -5.33
N GLY A 165 -10.07 9.78 -6.24
CA GLY A 165 -8.94 8.89 -6.53
C GLY A 165 -8.03 8.68 -5.32
N SER A 166 -7.71 9.74 -4.57
CA SER A 166 -6.86 9.65 -3.38
C SER A 166 -7.54 8.86 -2.26
N ALA A 167 -8.86 9.02 -2.07
CA ALA A 167 -9.64 8.26 -1.12
C ALA A 167 -9.68 6.76 -1.46
N LEU A 168 -9.96 6.42 -2.73
CA LEU A 168 -9.98 5.04 -3.20
C LEU A 168 -8.61 4.36 -3.06
N LEU A 169 -7.54 5.05 -3.49
CA LEU A 169 -6.18 4.51 -3.38
C LEU A 169 -5.74 4.37 -1.91
N GLY A 170 -6.07 5.37 -1.08
CA GLY A 170 -5.81 5.36 0.36
C GLY A 170 -6.51 4.21 1.08
N LEU A 171 -7.77 3.92 0.73
CA LEU A 171 -8.50 2.77 1.26
C LEU A 171 -7.77 1.45 0.94
N VAL A 172 -7.34 1.26 -0.30
CA VAL A 172 -6.57 0.07 -0.68
C VAL A 172 -5.26 -0.02 0.09
N ALA A 173 -4.57 1.11 0.30
CA ALA A 173 -3.33 1.17 1.07
C ALA A 173 -3.54 0.70 2.52
N VAL A 174 -4.68 1.04 3.14
CA VAL A 174 -5.05 0.57 4.49
C VAL A 174 -5.18 -0.95 4.52
N PHE A 175 -5.89 -1.55 3.56
CA PHE A 175 -6.02 -3.01 3.48
C PHE A 175 -4.68 -3.72 3.22
N SER A 176 -3.79 -3.07 2.46
CA SER A 176 -2.43 -3.56 2.22
C SER A 176 -1.62 -3.57 3.51
N ARG A 177 -1.62 -2.47 4.27
CA ARG A 177 -0.93 -2.36 5.57
C ARG A 177 -1.46 -3.36 6.59
N ARG A 178 -2.79 -3.53 6.65
CA ARG A 178 -3.43 -4.53 7.53
C ARG A 178 -2.96 -5.95 7.20
N ARG A 179 -2.78 -6.28 5.92
CA ARG A 179 -2.27 -7.60 5.50
C ARG A 179 -0.81 -7.80 5.90
N ALA A 180 0.05 -6.80 5.69
CA ALA A 180 1.44 -6.86 6.12
C ALA A 180 1.57 -7.03 7.65
N ALA A 181 0.72 -6.35 8.42
CA ALA A 181 0.65 -6.50 9.87
C ALA A 181 0.20 -7.91 10.29
N ALA A 182 -0.83 -8.46 9.64
CA ALA A 182 -1.28 -9.83 9.89
C ALA A 182 -0.19 -10.87 9.60
N PHE A 183 0.54 -10.71 8.50
CA PHE A 183 1.68 -11.57 8.19
C PHE A 183 2.83 -11.42 9.20
N SER A 184 3.12 -10.20 9.65
CA SER A 184 4.12 -9.98 10.71
C SER A 184 3.73 -10.64 12.03
N ALA A 185 2.45 -10.67 12.37
CA ALA A 185 1.95 -11.39 13.54
C ALA A 185 2.08 -12.91 13.36
N ALA A 186 1.68 -13.44 12.20
CA ALA A 186 1.84 -14.87 11.88
C ALA A 186 3.31 -15.33 11.93
N LEU A 187 4.25 -14.49 11.46
CA LEU A 187 5.69 -14.73 11.62
C LEU A 187 6.11 -14.82 13.09
N ALA A 188 5.64 -13.91 13.93
CA ALA A 188 5.96 -13.90 15.35
C ALA A 188 5.41 -15.15 16.07
N ASP A 189 4.18 -15.54 15.76
CA ASP A 189 3.55 -16.75 16.29
C ASP A 189 4.30 -18.02 15.84
N ALA A 190 4.68 -18.08 14.56
CA ALA A 190 5.44 -19.20 14.03
C ALA A 190 6.80 -19.37 14.72
N VAL A 191 7.52 -18.27 14.95
CA VAL A 191 8.82 -18.27 15.64
C VAL A 191 8.69 -18.60 17.13
N SER A 192 7.60 -18.17 17.78
CA SER A 192 7.39 -18.42 19.22
C SER A 192 6.81 -19.82 19.50
N GLY A 193 6.19 -20.45 18.50
CA GLY A 193 5.62 -21.79 18.61
C GLY A 193 6.40 -22.84 17.80
N PRO A 194 5.91 -23.24 16.61
CA PRO A 194 6.42 -24.40 15.88
C PRO A 194 7.89 -24.29 15.46
N LEU A 195 8.40 -23.09 15.22
CA LEU A 195 9.79 -22.85 14.82
C LEU A 195 10.69 -22.47 16.01
N ALA A 196 10.18 -22.46 17.24
CA ALA A 196 10.95 -22.05 18.42
C ALA A 196 12.21 -22.90 18.63
N GLY A 197 12.17 -24.19 18.24
CA GLY A 197 13.31 -25.11 18.28
C GLY A 197 14.47 -24.74 17.34
N LEU A 198 14.21 -23.90 16.32
CA LEU A 198 15.24 -23.42 15.40
C LEU A 198 16.01 -22.20 15.95
N SER A 199 15.56 -21.61 17.04
CA SER A 199 16.25 -20.48 17.65
C SER A 199 17.53 -20.93 18.36
N ALA A 200 18.60 -20.14 18.23
CA ALA A 200 19.88 -20.45 18.88
C ALA A 200 19.75 -20.48 20.41
N SER A 201 18.93 -19.59 20.98
CA SER A 201 18.68 -19.54 22.42
C SER A 201 17.97 -20.80 22.93
N ARG A 202 16.95 -21.32 22.21
CA ARG A 202 16.28 -22.58 22.60
C ARG A 202 17.21 -23.79 22.45
N ARG A 203 18.04 -23.82 21.41
CA ARG A 203 19.08 -24.86 21.25
C ARG A 203 20.08 -24.86 22.40
N GLN A 204 20.51 -23.68 22.86
CA GLN A 204 21.39 -23.55 24.03
C GLN A 204 20.69 -24.04 25.31
N LEU A 205 19.46 -23.61 25.57
CA LEU A 205 18.69 -24.09 26.73
C LEU A 205 18.51 -25.61 26.71
N ALA A 206 18.10 -26.19 25.58
CA ALA A 206 17.96 -27.65 25.44
C ALA A 206 19.29 -28.38 25.68
N SER A 207 20.42 -27.82 25.23
CA SER A 207 21.74 -28.39 25.51
C SER A 207 22.11 -28.34 27.00
N MET A 208 21.74 -27.26 27.71
CA MET A 208 21.96 -27.12 29.15
C MET A 208 21.06 -28.07 29.96
N GLU A 209 19.80 -28.23 29.56
CA GLU A 209 18.87 -29.21 30.15
C GLU A 209 19.39 -30.63 29.96
N ALA A 210 19.88 -30.99 28.77
CA ALA A 210 20.47 -32.29 28.49
C ALA A 210 21.72 -32.56 29.35
N LEU A 211 22.58 -31.56 29.53
CA LEU A 211 23.76 -31.66 30.41
C LEU A 211 23.36 -31.80 31.88
N SER A 212 22.35 -31.06 32.35
CA SER A 212 21.82 -31.18 33.71
C SER A 212 21.23 -32.58 33.96
N ALA A 213 20.46 -33.12 33.01
CA ALA A 213 19.91 -34.47 33.10
C ALA A 213 21.00 -35.54 33.18
N GLN A 214 22.07 -35.42 32.38
CA GLN A 214 23.24 -36.32 32.49
C GLN A 214 23.96 -36.20 33.84
N GLY A 215 24.09 -34.98 34.37
CA GLY A 215 24.67 -34.73 35.68
C GLY A 215 23.93 -35.42 36.83
N HIS A 216 22.61 -35.61 36.71
CA HIS A 216 21.80 -36.35 37.68
C HIS A 216 21.85 -37.87 37.49
N ALA A 217 22.02 -38.36 36.26
CA ALA A 217 22.07 -39.80 35.97
C ALA A 217 23.38 -40.48 36.42
N LEU A 218 24.50 -39.74 36.44
CA LEU A 218 25.82 -40.25 36.89
C LEU A 218 25.83 -40.72 38.36
N PRO A 219 25.33 -39.95 39.34
CA PRO A 219 25.24 -40.40 40.73
C PRO A 219 24.25 -41.57 40.93
N GLU A 220 23.18 -41.67 40.14
CA GLU A 220 22.26 -42.82 40.20
C GLU A 220 22.89 -44.10 39.65
N ALA A 221 23.59 -44.01 38.52
CA ALA A 221 24.36 -45.13 37.97
C ALA A 221 25.47 -45.59 38.94
N ALA A 222 26.15 -44.65 39.60
CA ALA A 222 27.15 -44.96 40.62
C ALA A 222 26.56 -45.64 41.86
N LYS A 223 25.33 -45.29 42.27
CA LYS A 223 24.62 -45.98 43.36
C LYS A 223 24.16 -47.39 42.94
N ALA A 224 23.66 -47.57 41.73
CA ALA A 224 23.22 -48.88 41.22
C ALA A 224 24.38 -49.87 41.00
N LEU A 225 25.60 -49.38 40.78
CA LEU A 225 26.83 -50.19 40.71
C LEU A 225 27.43 -50.52 42.09
N ALA A 226 26.93 -49.90 43.17
CA ALA A 226 27.39 -50.12 44.54
C ALA A 226 26.53 -51.13 45.32
N GLU A 227 25.41 -51.59 44.74
CA GLU A 227 24.61 -52.74 45.18
C GLU A 227 25.05 -54.03 44.44
#